data_AF-A0A059WRL0-F1
#
_entry.id   AF-A0A059WRL0-F1
#
_cell.length_a   1.000
_cell.length_b   1.000
_cell.length_c   1.000
_cell.angle_alpha   90.00
_cell.angle_beta   90.00
_cell.angle_gamma   90.00
#
_symmetry.space_group_name_H-M   'P 1'
#
loop_
_entity.id
_entity.type
_entity.pdbx_description
1 polymer ?
#
loop_
_entity_poly.entity_id
_entity_poly.type
_entity_poly.pdbx_seq_one_letter_code
_entity_poly.pdbx_strand_id
1 'polypeptide(L)'
;ESQPCSVDVPSYTMEQVEGITSEYIVKNADMFAVAVSLVSGKILYISNQVASIFHCKKDAFSDAKFVEFLAPHDVSVFHSYTTPYKL
;
A
#
# COMPACT_ATOMS: atom_id res chain seq x y z
N GLU A 1 23.09 30.00 9.74
CA GLU A 1 21.81 29.50 9.21
C GLU A 1 22.12 28.37 8.26
N SER A 2 21.96 27.13 8.71
CA SER A 2 22.30 25.94 7.93
C SER A 2 21.00 25.34 7.43
N GLN A 3 20.67 25.62 6.17
CA GLN A 3 19.51 25.07 5.50
C GLN A 3 19.64 23.54 5.48
N PRO A 4 18.69 22.77 6.03
CA PRO A 4 18.77 21.32 5.95
C PRO A 4 18.67 20.96 4.46
N CYS A 5 19.62 20.16 3.98
CA CYS A 5 19.52 19.53 2.67
C CYS A 5 18.21 18.74 2.64
N SER A 6 17.15 19.34 2.10
CA SER A 6 15.92 18.66 1.77
C SER A 6 16.28 17.66 0.69
N VAL A 7 16.47 16.40 1.07
CA VAL A 7 16.45 15.29 0.12
C VAL A 7 15.05 15.35 -0.51
N ASP A 8 14.99 15.68 -1.80
CA ASP A 8 13.72 15.78 -2.50
C ASP A 8 13.13 14.38 -2.59
N VAL A 9 12.16 14.08 -1.71
CA VAL A 9 11.52 12.77 -1.68
C VAL A 9 10.54 12.73 -2.85
N PRO A 10 10.70 11.79 -3.80
CA PRO A 10 9.78 11.70 -4.92
C PRO A 10 8.36 11.47 -4.40
N SER A 11 7.43 12.27 -4.93
CA SER A 11 6.01 12.19 -4.61
C SER A 11 5.24 11.75 -5.85
N TYR A 12 4.19 10.98 -5.63
CA TYR A 12 3.38 10.38 -6.68
C TYR A 12 1.90 10.60 -6.39
N THR A 13 1.13 10.97 -7.41
CA THR A 13 -0.34 11.00 -7.33
C THR A 13 -0.89 9.58 -7.45
N MET A 14 -2.16 9.39 -7.05
CA MET A 14 -2.81 8.08 -7.17
C MET A 14 -2.85 7.58 -8.61
N GLU A 15 -3.05 8.48 -9.58
CA GLU A 15 -3.06 8.16 -11.01
C GLU A 15 -1.70 7.67 -11.49
N GLN A 16 -0.60 8.24 -10.97
CA GLN A 16 0.75 7.78 -11.29
C GLN A 16 1.02 6.39 -10.70
N VAL A 17 0.57 6.13 -9.47
CA VAL A 17 0.70 4.81 -8.84
C VAL A 17 -0.13 3.76 -9.61
N GLU A 18 -1.35 4.09 -10.02
CA GLU A 18 -2.18 3.21 -10.86
C GLU A 18 -1.48 2.92 -12.20
N GLY A 19 -0.91 3.95 -12.85
CA GLY A 19 -0.12 3.80 -14.07
C GLY A 19 1.05 2.82 -13.91
N ILE A 20 1.87 3.01 -12.87
CA ILE A 20 3.03 2.15 -12.58
C ILE A 20 2.57 0.72 -12.29
N THR A 21 1.56 0.55 -11.45
CA THR A 21 1.11 -0.78 -11.00
C THR A 21 0.39 -1.56 -12.10
N SER A 22 -0.27 -0.87 -13.04
CA SER A 22 -0.96 -1.50 -14.17
C SER A 22 -0.03 -2.36 -15.03
N GLU A 23 1.22 -1.95 -15.26
CA GLU A 23 2.17 -2.72 -16.07
C GLU A 23 2.52 -4.08 -15.44
N TYR A 24 2.73 -4.09 -14.13
CA TYR A 24 3.09 -5.31 -13.39
C TYR A 24 1.91 -6.26 -13.22
N ILE A 25 0.71 -5.70 -13.10
CA ILE A 25 -0.50 -6.47 -12.82
C ILE A 25 -1.11 -7.04 -14.10
N VAL A 26 -0.97 -6.39 -15.26
CA VAL A 26 -1.36 -6.96 -16.57
C VAL A 26 -0.64 -8.29 -16.84
N LYS A 27 0.57 -8.46 -16.30
CA LYS A 27 1.37 -9.68 -16.47
C LYS A 27 0.95 -10.81 -15.51
N ASN A 28 0.29 -10.49 -14.38
CA ASN A 28 -0.09 -11.47 -13.35
C ASN A 28 -1.43 -11.08 -12.70
N ALA A 29 -2.52 -11.73 -13.09
CA ALA A 29 -3.87 -11.44 -12.58
C ALA A 29 -4.04 -11.76 -11.07
N ASP A 30 -3.15 -12.56 -10.50
CA ASP A 30 -3.15 -12.93 -9.08
C ASP A 30 -2.39 -11.94 -8.19
N MET A 31 -1.84 -10.86 -8.77
CA MET A 31 -1.13 -9.81 -8.03
C MET A 31 -1.99 -8.55 -7.90
N PHE A 32 -1.84 -7.89 -6.75
CA PHE A 32 -2.36 -6.54 -6.51
C PHE A 32 -1.30 -5.69 -5.84
N ALA A 33 -1.49 -4.37 -5.87
CA ALA A 33 -0.64 -3.41 -5.19
C ALA A 33 -1.44 -2.61 -4.16
N VAL A 34 -0.81 -2.28 -3.04
CA VAL A 34 -1.40 -1.48 -1.97
C VAL A 34 -0.37 -0.48 -1.45
N ALA A 35 -0.81 0.76 -1.21
CA ALA A 35 -0.02 1.76 -0.49
C ALA A 35 -0.66 1.97 0.88
N VAL A 36 0.15 1.86 1.93
CA VAL A 36 -0.29 1.94 3.32
C VAL A 36 0.41 3.10 4.01
N SER A 37 -0.34 3.90 4.76
CA SER A 37 0.25 4.91 5.62
C SER A 37 1.09 4.25 6.72
N LEU A 38 2.38 4.58 6.80
CA LEU A 38 3.24 4.10 7.88
C LEU A 38 2.82 4.62 9.27
N VAL A 39 2.10 5.76 9.31
CA VAL A 39 1.68 6.39 10.56
C VAL A 39 0.41 5.75 11.09
N SER A 40 -0.62 5.59 10.25
CA SER A 40 -1.94 5.11 10.69
C SER A 40 -2.19 3.63 10.38
N GLY A 41 -1.37 3.02 9.51
CA GLY A 41 -1.61 1.69 8.95
C GLY A 41 -2.77 1.63 7.96
N LYS A 42 -3.38 2.78 7.61
CA LYS A 42 -4.53 2.86 6.72
C LYS A 42 -4.15 2.72 5.25
N ILE A 43 -5.02 2.09 4.49
CA ILE A 43 -4.88 1.96 3.03
C ILE A 43 -5.13 3.33 2.39
N LEU A 44 -4.15 3.81 1.64
CA LEU A 44 -4.23 5.07 0.88
C LEU A 44 -4.54 4.81 -0.60
N TYR A 45 -4.08 3.68 -1.11
CA TYR A 45 -4.33 3.22 -2.48
C TYR A 45 -4.38 1.70 -2.49
N ILE A 46 -5.27 1.15 -3.32
CA ILE A 46 -5.30 -0.28 -3.64
C ILE A 46 -5.69 -0.44 -5.12
N SER A 47 -5.02 -1.33 -5.83
CA SER A 47 -5.30 -1.57 -7.24
C SER A 47 -6.62 -2.30 -7.44
N ASN A 48 -7.24 -2.14 -8.62
CA ASN A 48 -8.59 -2.66 -8.87
C ASN A 48 -8.69 -4.20 -8.84
N GLN A 49 -7.58 -4.91 -8.97
CA GLN A 49 -7.53 -6.38 -9.02
C GLN A 49 -7.82 -7.02 -7.68
N VAL A 50 -7.75 -6.27 -6.57
CA VAL A 50 -8.20 -6.78 -5.27
C VAL A 50 -9.65 -7.28 -5.33
N ALA A 51 -10.48 -6.70 -6.21
CA ALA A 51 -11.87 -7.11 -6.34
C ALA A 51 -12.03 -8.53 -6.89
N SER A 52 -11.17 -8.94 -7.83
CA SER A 52 -11.16 -10.31 -8.33
C SER A 52 -10.51 -11.28 -7.37
N ILE A 53 -9.41 -10.88 -6.70
CA ILE A 53 -8.63 -11.77 -5.82
C ILE A 53 -9.35 -12.02 -4.49
N PHE A 54 -9.94 -10.98 -3.87
CA PHE A 54 -10.57 -11.09 -2.56
C PHE A 54 -12.10 -11.24 -2.66
N HIS A 55 -12.65 -11.26 -3.88
CA HIS A 55 -14.09 -11.29 -4.13
C HIS A 55 -14.87 -10.21 -3.37
N CYS A 56 -14.27 -9.02 -3.22
CA CYS A 56 -14.78 -7.92 -2.42
C CYS A 56 -14.73 -6.59 -3.20
N LYS A 57 -15.69 -5.68 -2.97
CA LYS A 57 -15.63 -4.36 -3.62
C LYS A 57 -14.43 -3.56 -3.10
N LYS A 58 -13.81 -2.77 -3.99
CA LYS A 58 -12.69 -1.86 -3.65
C LYS A 58 -13.04 -0.90 -2.50
N ASP A 59 -14.30 -0.47 -2.42
CA ASP A 59 -14.77 0.44 -1.38
C ASP A 59 -14.65 -0.13 0.04
N ALA A 60 -14.61 -1.46 0.19
CA ALA A 60 -14.43 -2.11 1.48
C ALA A 60 -13.06 -1.84 2.12
N PHE A 61 -12.08 -1.39 1.32
CA PHE A 61 -10.72 -1.08 1.77
C PHE A 61 -10.55 0.41 2.09
N SER A 62 -11.56 1.25 1.84
CA SER A 62 -11.49 2.69 2.07
C SER A 62 -11.37 3.00 3.56
N ASP A 63 -10.32 3.75 3.93
CA ASP A 63 -10.01 4.16 5.32
C ASP A 63 -9.73 3.02 6.33
N ALA A 64 -9.73 1.76 5.88
CA ALA A 64 -9.44 0.59 6.70
C ALA A 64 -7.93 0.40 6.92
N LYS A 65 -7.56 -0.24 8.04
CA LYS A 65 -6.16 -0.63 8.27
C LYS A 65 -5.83 -1.88 7.48
N PHE A 66 -4.67 -1.91 6.83
CA PHE A 66 -4.27 -3.07 6.02
C PHE A 66 -4.22 -4.38 6.82
N VAL A 67 -3.82 -4.31 8.08
CA VAL A 67 -3.71 -5.48 8.98
C VAL A 67 -5.06 -6.13 9.30
N GLU A 68 -6.19 -5.45 9.09
CA GLU A 68 -7.53 -6.03 9.27
C GLU A 68 -7.84 -7.08 8.19
N PHE A 69 -7.09 -7.09 7.09
CA PHE A 69 -7.21 -8.06 6.00
C PHE A 69 -6.16 -9.17 6.07
N LEU A 70 -5.31 -9.19 7.10
CA LEU A 70 -4.32 -10.24 7.34
C LEU A 70 -4.87 -11.26 8.33
N ALA A 71 -4.43 -12.51 8.20
CA ALA A 71 -4.71 -13.49 9.24
C ALA A 71 -4.02 -13.06 10.55
N PRO A 72 -4.64 -13.29 11.74
CA PRO A 72 -4.10 -12.79 13.01
C PRO A 72 -2.65 -13.20 13.30
N HIS A 73 -2.20 -14.34 12.78
CA HIS A 73 -0.84 -14.83 12.96
C HIS A 73 0.21 -14.11 12.09
N ASP A 74 -0.21 -13.45 11.00
CA ASP A 74 0.69 -12.76 10.06
C ASP A 74 0.91 -11.28 10.43
N VAL A 75 0.07 -10.72 11.30
CA VAL A 75 0.12 -9.30 11.69
C VAL A 75 1.46 -8.93 12.33
N SER A 76 1.98 -9.78 13.21
CA SER A 76 3.26 -9.54 13.88
C SER A 76 4.44 -9.54 12.90
N VAL A 77 4.41 -10.47 11.94
CA VAL A 77 5.41 -10.57 10.87
C VAL A 77 5.36 -9.31 10.00
N PHE A 78 4.18 -8.90 9.54
CA PHE A 78 4.00 -7.68 8.75
C PHE A 78 4.57 -6.44 9.47
N HIS A 79 4.24 -6.24 10.75
CA HIS A 79 4.76 -5.13 11.53
C HIS A 79 6.27 -5.18 11.75
N SER A 80 6.85 -6.37 11.83
CA SER A 80 8.30 -6.54 12.00
C SER A 80 9.12 -5.96 10.84
N TYR A 81 8.52 -5.83 9.64
CA TYR A 81 9.13 -5.27 8.43
C TYR A 81 8.63 -3.87 8.07
N THR A 82 7.51 -3.41 8.66
CA THR A 82 6.87 -2.13 8.29
C THR A 82 6.94 -1.07 9.39
N THR A 83 7.54 -1.40 10.54
CA THR A 83 7.77 -0.42 11.61
C THR A 83 8.71 0.69 11.11
N PRO A 84 8.35 1.99 11.24
CA PRO A 84 9.08 3.11 10.62
C PRO A 84 10.59 3.15 10.89
N TYR A 85 11.05 2.67 12.05
CA TYR A 85 12.47 2.65 12.41
C TYR A 85 13.32 1.61 11.65
N LYS A 86 12.69 0.79 10.80
CA LYS A 86 13.35 -0.26 10.02
C LYS A 86 13.33 -0.02 8.50
N LEU A 87 12.78 1.12 8.06
CA LEU A 87 12.62 1.49 6.65
C LEU A 87 13.66 2.52 6.21
#